data_AF-A0A2V5U5K7-F1
#
_entry.id   AF-A0A2V5U5K7-F1
#
_cell.length_a   1.000
_cell.length_b   1.000
_cell.length_c   1.000
_cell.angle_alpha   90.00
_cell.angle_beta   90.00
_cell.angle_gamma   90.00
#
_symmetry.space_group_name_H-M   'P 1'
#
loop_
_entity.id
_entity.type
_entity.pdbx_description
1 polymer ?
#
loop_
_entity_poly.entity_id
_entity_poly.type
_entity_poly.pdbx_seq_one_letter_code
_entity_poly.pdbx_strand_id
1 'polypeptide(L)'
;QKRVGLGGRHFFIWKFRTMKMSAETQTHEHYFEQLMRIDCPMTKLDAFSDPRLAPFGRILRASGLDELPQIFNVLCGEMSLVGPRPCTPNEFAHYEPWQRERVNGLPGLTGYWQVNGKNKTTFNEMIAMDLFYLKNMSILLDLKIMLKTCAVIAEQLFESRPAARCNLEDGSPRSPAAPSQQSGSHRSPTYANFPHVTGISSKQ
;
A
#
# COMPACT_ATOMS: atom_id res chain seq x y z
N GLN A 1 -1.58 16.48 -3.41
CA GLN A 1 -1.49 16.09 -1.98
C GLN A 1 -0.39 16.91 -1.32
N LYS A 2 -0.55 17.39 -0.07
CA LYS A 2 0.48 18.19 0.61
C LYS A 2 1.69 17.33 0.99
N ARG A 3 2.90 17.86 0.75
CA ARG A 3 4.19 17.22 1.03
C ARG A 3 5.18 18.24 1.56
N VAL A 4 6.27 17.73 2.14
CA VAL A 4 7.43 18.51 2.56
C VAL A 4 8.52 18.37 1.49
N GLY A 5 9.05 19.50 1.04
CA GLY A 5 10.12 19.61 0.05
C GLY A 5 11.36 20.29 0.63
N LEU A 6 12.15 20.90 -0.25
CA LEU A 6 13.45 21.49 0.10
C LEU A 6 13.33 22.50 1.26
N GLY A 7 14.22 22.36 2.24
CA GLY A 7 14.27 23.22 3.44
C GLY A 7 13.06 23.09 4.35
N GLY A 8 12.30 21.99 4.25
CA GLY A 8 11.09 21.78 5.03
C GLY A 8 9.87 22.55 4.51
N ARG A 9 9.96 23.17 3.33
CA ARG A 9 8.86 23.93 2.74
C ARG A 9 7.75 22.99 2.27
N HIS A 10 6.51 23.40 2.50
CA HIS A 10 5.37 22.65 1.99
C HIS A 10 5.13 22.92 0.51
N PHE A 11 4.79 21.88 -0.23
CA PHE A 11 4.33 21.96 -1.63
C PHE A 11 3.24 20.91 -1.90
N PHE A 12 2.61 20.98 -3.08
CA PHE A 12 1.57 20.04 -3.47
C PHE A 12 2.03 19.13 -4.59
N ILE A 13 2.11 17.82 -4.31
CA ILE A 13 2.33 16.83 -5.37
C ILE A 13 1.06 16.62 -6.18
N TRP A 14 1.21 16.54 -7.50
CA TRP A 14 0.12 16.17 -8.40
C TRP A 14 0.08 14.65 -8.55
N LYS A 15 -1.09 14.04 -8.36
CA LYS A 15 -1.29 12.61 -8.65
C LYS A 15 -2.73 12.33 -9.03
N PHE A 16 -2.96 11.32 -9.87
CA PHE A 16 -4.31 10.87 -10.15
C PHE A 16 -4.89 10.15 -8.92
N ARG A 17 -6.17 10.38 -8.68
CA ARG A 17 -6.90 9.71 -7.60
C ARG A 17 -7.18 8.26 -8.01
N THR A 18 -6.67 7.32 -7.23
CA THR A 18 -6.84 5.88 -7.48
C THR A 18 -7.78 5.19 -6.47
N MET A 19 -8.19 5.89 -5.40
CA MET A 19 -9.11 5.39 -4.37
C MET A 19 -10.50 6.06 -4.47
N LYS A 20 -11.55 5.34 -4.06
CA LYS A 20 -12.93 5.83 -3.97
C LYS A 20 -13.03 7.05 -3.02
N MET A 21 -13.99 7.95 -3.26
CA MET A 21 -14.15 9.18 -2.44
C MET A 21 -14.35 8.90 -0.94
N SER A 22 -15.06 7.83 -0.59
CA SER A 22 -15.33 7.43 0.80
C SER A 22 -14.23 6.57 1.43
N ALA A 23 -13.11 6.36 0.74
CA ALA A 23 -12.01 5.58 1.28
C ALA A 23 -11.19 6.43 2.25
N GLU A 24 -11.15 5.99 3.51
CA GLU A 24 -10.38 6.65 4.54
C GLU A 24 -8.89 6.66 4.18
N THR A 25 -8.31 7.87 4.10
CA THR A 25 -6.91 8.10 3.67
C THR A 25 -5.93 7.93 4.84
N GLN A 26 -6.43 7.83 6.07
CA GLN A 26 -5.65 7.78 7.32
C GLN A 26 -4.81 6.49 7.46
N THR A 27 -5.14 5.42 6.74
CA THR A 27 -4.47 4.12 6.88
C THR A 27 -2.99 4.16 6.48
N HIS A 28 -2.61 4.98 5.50
CA HIS A 28 -1.20 5.08 5.08
C HIS A 28 -0.37 5.89 6.08
N GLU A 29 -0.93 6.95 6.66
CA GLU A 29 -0.25 7.75 7.68
C GLU A 29 -0.04 6.92 8.95
N HIS A 30 -1.09 6.20 9.40
CA HIS A 30 -0.99 5.32 10.55
C HIS A 30 0.00 4.17 10.34
N TYR A 31 0.05 3.60 9.13
CA TYR A 31 1.03 2.56 8.80
C TYR A 31 2.47 3.09 8.92
N PHE A 32 2.76 4.27 8.38
CA PHE A 32 4.09 4.87 8.51
C PHE A 32 4.43 5.26 9.95
N GLU A 33 3.47 5.76 10.72
CA GLU A 33 3.66 6.01 12.16
C GLU A 33 4.05 4.74 12.91
N GLN A 34 3.38 3.62 12.63
CA GLN A 34 3.73 2.33 13.23
C GLN A 34 5.13 1.87 12.82
N LEU A 35 5.48 2.01 11.54
CA LEU A 35 6.84 1.70 11.05
C LEU A 35 7.91 2.56 11.72
N MET A 36 7.65 3.86 11.91
CA MET A 36 8.59 4.75 12.60
C MET A 36 8.80 4.36 14.07
N ARG A 37 7.75 3.87 14.75
CA ARG A 37 7.84 3.47 16.17
C ARG A 37 8.50 2.11 16.38
N ILE A 38 8.24 1.14 15.49
CA ILE A 38 8.66 -0.26 15.65
C ILE A 38 9.94 -0.55 14.85
N ASP A 39 10.26 0.27 13.85
CA ASP A 39 11.35 0.11 12.87
C ASP A 39 11.41 -1.30 12.25
N CYS A 40 10.25 -1.90 12.04
CA CYS A 40 10.15 -3.21 11.41
C CYS A 40 10.27 -3.13 9.88
N PRO A 41 10.61 -4.25 9.22
CA PRO A 41 10.69 -4.31 7.76
C PRO A 41 9.40 -3.84 7.08
N MET A 42 9.52 -2.88 6.16
CA MET A 42 8.38 -2.38 5.41
C MET A 42 7.91 -3.48 4.45
N THR A 43 6.70 -3.98 4.68
CA THR A 43 6.04 -4.89 3.74
C THR A 43 5.36 -4.01 2.70
N LYS A 44 5.66 -4.21 1.41
CA LYS A 44 4.84 -3.59 0.36
C LYS A 44 3.39 -4.00 0.64
N LEU A 45 2.51 -3.02 0.81
CA LEU A 45 1.07 -3.24 0.84
C LEU A 45 0.67 -3.66 -0.57
N ASP A 46 0.98 -4.90 -0.92
CA ASP A 46 0.72 -5.43 -2.24
C ASP A 46 -0.79 -5.51 -2.45
N ALA A 47 -1.17 -4.95 -3.59
CA ALA A 47 -2.50 -4.64 -4.09
C ALA A 47 -3.39 -5.86 -4.37
N PHE A 48 -3.26 -6.94 -3.59
CA PHE A 48 -4.19 -8.06 -3.68
C PHE A 48 -5.47 -7.72 -2.91
N SER A 49 -6.33 -6.98 -3.62
CA SER A 49 -7.75 -6.75 -3.29
C SER A 49 -8.01 -5.73 -2.18
N ASP A 50 -7.47 -4.51 -2.29
CA ASP A 50 -7.97 -3.39 -1.46
C ASP A 50 -9.35 -2.93 -2.01
N PRO A 51 -10.46 -3.16 -1.27
CA PRO A 51 -11.83 -2.81 -1.72
C PRO A 51 -12.04 -1.30 -1.91
N ARG A 52 -11.09 -0.49 -1.43
CA ARG A 52 -11.09 0.98 -1.54
C ARG A 52 -10.62 1.50 -2.90
N LEU A 53 -10.04 0.65 -3.75
CA LEU A 53 -9.61 1.05 -5.10
C LEU A 53 -10.82 1.35 -6.01
N ALA A 54 -10.66 2.37 -6.85
CA ALA A 54 -11.59 2.63 -7.95
C ALA A 54 -11.45 1.52 -9.03
N PRO A 55 -12.47 1.28 -9.89
CA PRO A 55 -12.45 0.21 -10.89
C PRO A 55 -11.19 0.20 -11.79
N PHE A 56 -10.70 1.39 -12.16
CA PHE A 56 -9.45 1.56 -12.92
C PHE A 56 -8.24 1.89 -12.03
N GLY A 57 -8.43 2.13 -10.74
CA GLY A 57 -7.38 2.52 -9.80
C GLY A 57 -6.28 1.47 -9.64
N ARG A 58 -6.62 0.18 -9.79
CA ARG A 58 -5.64 -0.91 -9.79
C ARG A 58 -4.69 -0.81 -10.98
N ILE A 59 -5.22 -0.59 -12.19
CA ILE A 59 -4.42 -0.48 -13.40
C ILE A 59 -3.53 0.77 -13.31
N LEU A 60 -4.08 1.91 -12.88
CA LEU A 60 -3.31 3.15 -12.72
C LEU A 60 -2.13 3.00 -11.74
N ARG A 61 -2.34 2.32 -10.59
CA ARG A 61 -1.24 2.06 -9.63
C ARG A 61 -0.22 1.05 -10.17
N ALA A 62 -0.71 -0.05 -10.76
CA ALA A 62 0.15 -1.11 -11.30
C ALA A 62 1.02 -0.62 -12.48
N SER A 63 0.52 0.36 -13.23
CA SER A 63 1.26 0.97 -14.34
C SER A 63 2.10 2.19 -13.93
N GLY A 64 2.04 2.61 -12.66
CA GLY A 64 2.67 3.86 -12.21
C GLY A 64 2.08 5.14 -12.82
N LEU A 65 0.99 5.01 -13.60
CA LEU A 65 0.38 6.14 -14.30
C LEU A 65 -0.22 7.17 -13.34
N ASP A 66 -0.54 6.78 -12.11
CA ASP A 66 -1.09 7.72 -11.13
C ASP A 66 -0.10 8.80 -10.69
N GLU A 67 1.19 8.61 -10.95
CA GLU A 67 2.26 9.54 -10.59
C GLU A 67 2.74 10.41 -11.77
N LEU A 68 2.25 10.17 -12.99
CA LEU A 68 2.58 11.01 -14.16
C LEU A 68 2.41 12.51 -13.94
N PRO A 69 1.36 13.00 -13.24
CA PRO A 69 1.22 14.42 -12.99
C PRO A 69 2.37 15.03 -12.18
N GLN A 70 3.16 14.24 -11.44
CA GLN A 70 4.31 14.74 -10.68
C GLN A 70 5.41 15.33 -11.59
N ILE A 71 5.42 15.01 -12.90
CA ILE A 71 6.33 15.65 -13.86
C ILE A 71 6.14 17.16 -13.86
N PHE A 72 4.93 17.68 -13.66
CA PHE A 72 4.69 19.11 -13.53
C PHE A 72 5.40 19.71 -12.30
N ASN A 73 5.48 18.99 -11.18
CA ASN A 73 6.24 19.46 -10.01
C ASN A 73 7.75 19.55 -10.32
N VAL A 74 8.27 18.63 -11.13
CA VAL A 74 9.67 18.67 -11.59
C VAL A 74 9.90 19.89 -12.48
N LEU A 75 9.01 20.14 -13.44
CA LEU A 75 9.10 21.31 -14.33
C LEU A 75 8.95 22.64 -13.60
N CYS A 76 8.14 22.68 -12.54
CA CYS A 76 7.98 23.85 -11.67
C CYS A 76 9.14 24.05 -10.68
N GLY A 77 10.12 23.13 -10.63
CA GLY A 77 11.27 23.21 -9.72
C GLY A 77 10.94 22.87 -8.26
N GLU A 78 9.77 22.30 -7.98
CA GLU A 78 9.40 21.83 -6.64
C GLU A 78 9.97 20.44 -6.35
N MET A 79 10.27 19.66 -7.39
CA MET A 79 10.84 18.32 -7.35
C MET A 79 11.99 18.16 -8.34
N SER A 80 12.77 17.10 -8.15
CA SER A 80 13.77 16.59 -9.08
C SER A 80 13.31 15.26 -9.69
N LEU A 81 13.91 14.83 -10.80
CA LEU A 81 13.72 13.48 -11.32
C LEU A 81 14.25 12.44 -10.33
N VAL A 82 15.45 12.68 -9.78
CA VAL A 82 16.09 11.82 -8.79
C VAL A 82 16.28 12.60 -7.50
N GLY A 83 15.89 12.00 -6.38
CA GLY A 83 15.92 12.64 -5.07
C GLY A 83 15.33 11.76 -3.97
N PRO A 84 15.39 12.21 -2.70
CA PRO A 84 14.70 11.56 -1.60
C PRO A 84 13.18 11.52 -1.82
N ARG A 85 12.50 10.50 -1.31
CA ARG A 85 11.03 10.47 -1.42
C ARG A 85 10.39 11.65 -0.65
N PRO A 86 9.40 12.35 -1.23
CA PRO A 86 8.66 13.39 -0.52
C PRO A 86 7.83 12.79 0.62
N CYS A 87 8.05 13.28 1.85
CA CYS A 87 7.30 12.85 3.03
C CYS A 87 6.06 13.70 3.28
N THR A 88 5.09 13.14 4.01
CA THR A 88 3.92 13.91 4.46
C THR A 88 4.32 14.88 5.58
N PRO A 89 3.59 15.99 5.78
CA PRO A 89 3.82 16.87 6.92
C PRO A 89 3.72 16.14 8.27
N ASN A 90 2.81 15.16 8.37
CA ASN A 90 2.64 14.35 9.57
C ASN A 90 3.87 13.45 9.82
N GLU A 91 4.35 12.73 8.79
CA GLU A 91 5.58 11.96 8.86
C GLU A 91 6.75 12.83 9.34
N PHE A 92 6.93 14.00 8.71
CA PHE A 92 8.03 14.92 9.05
C PHE A 92 7.98 15.45 10.49
N ALA A 93 6.80 15.64 11.05
CA ALA A 93 6.64 16.06 12.45
C ALA A 93 7.23 15.05 13.45
N HIS A 94 7.20 13.76 13.09
CA HIS A 94 7.73 12.66 13.88
C HIS A 94 9.18 12.30 13.57
N TYR A 95 9.86 13.02 12.67
CA TYR A 95 11.25 12.73 12.32
C TYR A 95 12.22 13.11 13.43
N GLU A 96 13.14 12.20 13.72
CA GLU A 96 14.34 12.43 14.51
C GLU A 96 15.24 13.48 13.84
N PRO A 97 16.09 14.20 14.60
CA PRO A 97 16.92 15.28 14.05
C PRO A 97 17.75 14.87 12.81
N TRP A 98 18.36 13.68 12.83
CA TRP A 98 19.14 13.16 11.71
C TRP A 98 18.28 12.80 10.49
N GLN A 99 17.03 12.37 10.71
CA GLN A 99 16.08 12.03 9.64
C GLN A 99 15.61 13.28 8.88
N ARG A 100 15.57 14.42 9.57
CA ARG A 100 15.20 15.72 8.96
C ARG A 100 16.22 16.20 7.95
N GLU A 101 17.47 15.72 7.98
CA GLU A 101 18.46 16.04 6.93
C GLU A 101 17.98 15.66 5.52
N ARG A 102 17.00 14.75 5.41
CA ARG A 102 16.37 14.37 4.13
C ARG A 102 15.77 15.56 3.37
N VAL A 103 15.32 16.62 4.07
CA VAL A 103 14.75 17.81 3.42
C VAL A 103 15.80 18.80 2.92
N ASN A 104 17.10 18.49 3.06
CA ASN A 104 18.19 19.33 2.55
C ASN A 104 18.39 19.18 1.03
N GLY A 105 17.73 18.22 0.38
CA GLY A 105 17.68 18.10 -1.08
C GLY A 105 16.28 18.24 -1.64
N LEU A 106 16.19 18.47 -2.94
CA LEU A 106 14.91 18.45 -3.64
C LEU A 106 14.33 17.03 -3.62
N PRO A 107 13.04 16.86 -3.28
CA PRO A 107 12.39 15.56 -3.35
C PRO A 107 12.38 15.03 -4.79
N GLY A 108 12.55 13.71 -4.94
CA GLY A 108 12.64 13.02 -6.22
C GLY A 108 11.33 12.36 -6.63
N LEU A 109 11.13 12.22 -7.95
CA LEU A 109 10.15 11.30 -8.52
C LEU A 109 10.57 9.84 -8.30
N THR A 110 11.86 9.56 -8.53
CA THR A 110 12.54 8.34 -8.14
C THR A 110 13.71 8.65 -7.21
N GLY A 111 14.32 7.63 -6.60
CA GLY A 111 15.34 7.80 -5.58
C GLY A 111 16.14 6.53 -5.35
N TYR A 112 17.29 6.69 -4.68
CA TYR A 112 18.21 5.58 -4.43
C TYR A 112 17.55 4.45 -3.62
N TRP A 113 16.74 4.79 -2.62
CA TRP A 113 16.01 3.78 -1.85
C TRP A 113 14.97 3.04 -2.72
N GLN A 114 14.27 3.71 -3.64
CA GLN A 114 13.21 3.10 -4.45
C GLN A 114 13.75 1.98 -5.35
N VAL A 115 14.99 2.11 -5.83
CA VAL A 115 15.61 1.15 -6.75
C VAL A 115 16.57 0.15 -6.09
N ASN A 116 16.97 0.38 -4.83
CA ASN A 116 17.87 -0.53 -4.09
C ASN A 116 17.24 -1.13 -2.83
N GLY A 117 16.09 -0.60 -2.41
CA GLY A 117 15.30 -1.12 -1.30
C GLY A 117 14.88 -2.55 -1.58
N LYS A 118 15.07 -3.42 -0.58
CA LYS A 118 14.67 -4.82 -0.65
C LYS A 118 13.34 -5.00 0.09
N ASN A 119 12.69 -6.14 -0.09
CA ASN A 119 11.44 -6.48 0.62
C ASN A 119 11.54 -6.49 2.16
N LYS A 120 12.72 -6.23 2.73
CA LYS A 120 12.97 -6.21 4.18
C LYS A 120 13.52 -4.87 4.70
N THR A 121 13.51 -3.81 3.89
CA THR A 121 14.09 -2.52 4.28
C THR A 121 13.25 -1.85 5.37
N THR A 122 13.86 -1.44 6.47
CA THR A 122 13.19 -0.71 7.56
C THR A 122 13.03 0.78 7.23
N PHE A 123 12.28 1.51 8.06
CA PHE A 123 12.11 2.95 7.86
C PHE A 123 13.43 3.70 8.02
N ASN A 124 14.22 3.36 9.04
CA ASN A 124 15.52 3.98 9.25
C ASN A 124 16.51 3.67 8.12
N GLU A 125 16.52 2.44 7.61
CA GLU A 125 17.35 2.07 6.46
C GLU A 125 16.95 2.83 5.19
N MET A 126 15.65 3.01 4.95
CA MET A 126 15.15 3.83 3.85
C MET A 126 15.67 5.27 3.96
N ILE A 127 15.60 5.88 5.15
CA ILE A 127 16.13 7.25 5.33
C ILE A 127 17.64 7.26 5.15
N ALA A 128 18.36 6.29 5.70
CA ALA A 128 19.81 6.20 5.53
C ALA A 128 20.22 6.11 4.04
N MET A 129 19.46 5.37 3.23
CA MET A 129 19.65 5.31 1.77
C MET A 129 19.41 6.66 1.08
N ASP A 130 18.40 7.40 1.51
CA ASP A 130 18.13 8.75 0.98
C ASP A 130 19.21 9.76 1.40
N LEU A 131 19.71 9.70 2.65
CA LEU A 131 20.83 10.52 3.10
C LEU A 131 22.14 10.15 2.40
N PHE A 132 22.36 8.86 2.13
CA PHE A 132 23.48 8.41 1.32
C PHE A 132 23.42 9.02 -0.08
N TYR A 133 22.24 9.03 -0.71
CA TYR A 133 22.06 9.68 -2.00
C TYR A 133 22.40 11.18 -1.95
N LEU A 134 21.86 11.91 -0.98
CA LEU A 134 22.13 13.35 -0.83
C LEU A 134 23.62 13.66 -0.68
N LYS A 135 24.37 12.80 0.03
CA LYS A 135 25.83 12.95 0.23
C LYS A 135 26.67 12.58 -0.99
N ASN A 136 26.15 11.73 -1.89
CA ASN A 136 26.90 11.15 -3.02
C ASN A 136 26.28 11.49 -4.39
N MET A 137 25.41 12.49 -4.43
CA MET A 137 24.68 12.88 -5.63
C MET A 137 25.66 13.24 -6.74
N SER A 138 25.53 12.56 -7.88
CA SER A 138 26.35 12.75 -9.07
C SER A 138 25.56 12.36 -10.31
N ILE A 139 25.91 12.94 -11.45
CA ILE A 139 25.23 12.67 -12.74
C ILE A 139 25.24 11.17 -13.05
N LEU A 140 26.35 10.48 -12.75
CA LEU A 140 26.47 9.03 -12.98
C LEU A 140 25.53 8.23 -12.06
N LEU A 141 25.41 8.65 -10.79
CA LEU A 141 24.50 8.01 -9.84
C LEU A 141 23.03 8.21 -10.25
N ASP A 142 22.68 9.42 -10.68
CA ASP A 142 21.33 9.74 -11.17
C ASP A 142 20.98 8.89 -12.39
N LEU A 143 21.89 8.80 -13.37
CA LEU A 143 21.69 7.95 -14.55
C LEU A 143 21.50 6.48 -14.18
N LYS A 144 22.29 5.97 -13.23
CA LYS A 144 22.15 4.61 -12.71
C LYS A 144 20.79 4.38 -12.05
N ILE A 145 20.31 5.35 -11.26
CA ILE A 145 18.99 5.27 -10.61
C ILE A 145 17.87 5.31 -11.66
N MET A 146 17.95 6.20 -12.64
CA MET A 146 16.96 6.29 -13.73
C MET A 146 16.86 4.98 -14.51
N LEU A 147 17.99 4.39 -14.92
CA LEU A 147 18.01 3.10 -15.64
C LEU A 147 17.40 1.96 -14.81
N LYS A 148 17.75 1.88 -13.52
CA LYS A 148 17.15 0.88 -12.62
C LYS A 148 15.65 1.10 -12.43
N THR A 149 15.20 2.35 -12.37
CA THR A 149 13.78 2.69 -12.26
C THR A 149 13.00 2.16 -13.46
N CYS A 150 13.52 2.36 -14.68
CA CYS A 150 12.92 1.82 -15.89
C CYS A 150 12.80 0.29 -15.85
N ALA A 151 13.83 -0.41 -15.37
CA ALA A 151 13.81 -1.87 -15.23
C ALA A 151 12.74 -2.33 -14.22
N VAL A 152 12.66 -1.68 -13.05
CA VAL A 152 11.66 -1.98 -12.01
C VAL A 152 10.23 -1.75 -12.51
N ILE A 153 9.98 -0.64 -13.21
CA ILE A 153 8.65 -0.35 -13.79
C ILE A 153 8.31 -1.36 -14.89
N ALA A 154 9.29 -1.73 -15.73
CA ALA A 154 9.08 -2.74 -16.76
C ALA A 154 8.69 -4.09 -16.15
N GLU A 155 9.42 -4.56 -15.13
CA GLU A 155 9.12 -5.79 -14.39
C GLU A 155 7.70 -5.75 -13.80
N GLN A 156 7.32 -4.66 -13.13
CA GLN A 156 5.97 -4.46 -12.59
C GLN A 156 4.88 -4.50 -13.68
N LEU A 157 5.14 -3.91 -14.84
CA LEU A 157 4.22 -3.94 -15.99
C LEU A 157 4.08 -5.35 -16.58
N PHE A 158 5.16 -6.14 -16.63
CA PHE A 158 5.12 -7.52 -17.09
C PHE A 158 4.35 -8.43 -16.13
N GLU A 159 4.56 -8.29 -14.82
CA GLU A 159 3.82 -9.04 -13.79
C GLU A 159 2.34 -8.65 -13.74
N SER A 160 2.02 -7.39 -14.07
CA SER A 160 0.65 -6.88 -14.07
C SER A 160 -0.17 -7.27 -15.31
N ARG A 161 0.43 -7.90 -16.33
CA ARG A 161 -0.34 -8.48 -17.44
C ARG A 161 -1.15 -9.65 -16.88
N PRO A 162 -2.49 -9.63 -17.00
CA PRO A 162 -3.29 -10.75 -16.53
C PRO A 162 -2.84 -11.99 -17.29
N ALA A 163 -2.36 -13.00 -16.56
CA ALA A 163 -2.34 -14.36 -17.06
C ALA A 163 -3.75 -14.61 -17.63
N ALA A 164 -3.81 -14.89 -18.94
CA ALA A 164 -5.06 -15.15 -19.62
C ALA A 164 -5.84 -16.17 -18.78
N ARG A 165 -7.04 -15.78 -18.33
CA ARG A 165 -7.98 -16.70 -17.69
C ARG A 165 -8.31 -17.78 -18.71
N CYS A 166 -7.64 -18.93 -18.61
CA CYS A 166 -8.11 -20.14 -19.26
C CYS A 166 -9.23 -20.70 -18.38
N ASN A 167 -10.41 -20.07 -18.45
CA ASN A 167 -11.64 -20.69 -18.01
C ASN A 167 -12.14 -21.56 -19.15
N LEU A 168 -11.87 -22.86 -19.07
CA LEU A 168 -12.66 -23.87 -19.76
C LEU A 168 -13.69 -24.36 -18.76
N GLU A 169 -14.83 -23.68 -18.70
CA GLU A 169 -16.08 -24.38 -18.45
C GLU A 169 -16.76 -24.54 -19.80
N ASP A 170 -16.89 -25.78 -20.28
CA ASP A 170 -18.17 -26.22 -20.84
C ASP A 170 -18.24 -27.75 -20.93
N GLY A 171 -19.44 -28.30 -20.71
CA GLY A 171 -19.78 -29.67 -21.09
C GLY A 171 -20.21 -30.62 -19.97
N SER A 172 -21.31 -30.31 -19.28
CA SER A 172 -22.13 -31.33 -18.61
C SER A 172 -22.66 -32.37 -19.62
N PRO A 173 -23.01 -33.59 -19.18
CA PRO A 173 -24.44 -33.92 -19.30
C PRO A 173 -25.05 -34.51 -18.02
N ARG A 174 -26.26 -34.04 -17.75
CA ARG A 174 -27.25 -34.59 -16.80
C ARG A 174 -27.57 -36.06 -17.10
N SER A 175 -27.87 -36.86 -16.07
CA SER A 175 -29.03 -37.79 -15.99
C SER A 175 -29.02 -38.61 -14.67
N PRO A 176 -30.10 -39.32 -14.26
CA PRO A 176 -31.42 -38.86 -13.86
C PRO A 176 -31.80 -39.31 -12.43
N ALA A 177 -32.96 -38.87 -11.95
CA ALA A 177 -33.54 -39.20 -10.64
C ALA A 177 -34.19 -40.59 -10.56
N ALA A 178 -34.33 -41.12 -9.32
CA ALA A 178 -35.45 -41.91 -8.72
C ALA A 178 -34.96 -43.11 -7.85
N PRO A 179 -35.77 -43.71 -6.93
CA PRO A 179 -36.98 -43.26 -6.21
C PRO A 179 -36.95 -43.51 -4.67
N SER A 180 -38.02 -43.05 -4.01
CA SER A 180 -38.42 -43.16 -2.59
C SER A 180 -38.68 -44.57 -2.03
N GLN A 181 -38.45 -44.79 -0.72
CA GLN A 181 -39.24 -45.68 0.14
C GLN A 181 -39.39 -45.15 1.59
N GLN A 182 -40.59 -45.39 2.14
CA GLN A 182 -41.15 -44.92 3.42
C GLN A 182 -40.85 -45.85 4.62
N SER A 183 -41.34 -45.39 5.79
CA SER A 183 -41.68 -46.10 7.05
C SER A 183 -40.68 -45.87 8.18
N GLY A 184 -41.04 -45.59 9.44
CA GLY A 184 -42.33 -45.49 10.13
C GLY A 184 -42.07 -45.60 11.64
N SER A 185 -42.69 -44.72 12.43
CA SER A 185 -42.98 -44.81 13.89
C SER A 185 -41.88 -45.19 14.90
N HIS A 186 -41.65 -44.34 15.91
CA HIS A 186 -42.11 -44.60 17.29
C HIS A 186 -41.80 -43.47 18.30
N ARG A 187 -42.90 -42.95 18.91
CA ARG A 187 -43.10 -42.50 20.30
C ARG A 187 -42.12 -41.53 20.98
N SER A 188 -42.63 -40.33 21.28
CA SER A 188 -42.46 -39.66 22.59
C SER A 188 -43.50 -40.26 23.59
N PRO A 189 -43.34 -40.15 24.93
CA PRO A 189 -43.63 -38.87 25.60
C PRO A 189 -42.88 -38.57 26.93
N THR A 190 -42.84 -37.25 27.24
CA THR A 190 -43.02 -36.56 28.54
C THR A 190 -42.08 -36.77 29.76
N TYR A 191 -41.66 -35.62 30.33
CA TYR A 191 -41.74 -35.10 31.73
C TYR A 191 -40.43 -34.34 32.05
N ALA A 192 -40.33 -33.25 32.82
CA ALA A 192 -41.20 -32.18 33.27
C ALA A 192 -40.29 -31.11 33.96
N ASN A 193 -40.76 -29.86 33.96
CA ASN A 193 -40.61 -28.81 34.99
C ASN A 193 -39.22 -28.34 35.53
N PHE A 194 -38.87 -27.09 35.14
CA PHE A 194 -38.42 -25.88 35.91
C PHE A 194 -38.41 -25.89 37.47
N PRO A 195 -37.84 -24.88 38.22
CA PRO A 195 -37.24 -23.56 37.84
C PRO A 195 -35.97 -23.06 38.63
N HIS A 196 -35.46 -21.89 38.20
CA HIS A 196 -34.82 -20.75 38.91
C HIS A 196 -33.78 -20.92 40.05
N VAL A 197 -32.65 -20.20 39.92
CA VAL A 197 -32.12 -19.29 40.96
C VAL A 197 -31.49 -18.02 40.33
N THR A 198 -31.88 -16.87 40.87
CA THR A 198 -31.44 -15.48 40.67
C THR A 198 -30.34 -15.06 41.66
N GLY A 199 -29.55 -14.02 41.35
CA GLY A 199 -28.79 -13.22 42.35
C GLY A 199 -27.46 -12.67 41.81
N ILE A 200 -27.37 -11.44 41.29
CA ILE A 200 -27.09 -10.15 41.98
C ILE A 200 -25.65 -10.04 42.54
N SER A 201 -24.82 -9.10 42.02
CA SER A 201 -24.43 -7.86 42.72
C SER A 201 -23.18 -7.18 42.15
N SER A 202 -23.29 -5.86 42.10
CA SER A 202 -22.31 -4.78 41.85
C SER A 202 -21.21 -4.59 42.90
N LYS A 203 -20.28 -3.66 42.56
CA LYS A 203 -19.27 -2.91 43.36
C LYS A 203 -17.87 -3.55 43.29
N GLN A 204 -16.77 -2.81 43.09
CA GLN A 204 -16.48 -1.38 43.28
C GLN A 204 -15.26 -1.02 42.42
#